data_AF-A0A0G1HEZ7-F1
#
_entry.id   AF-A0A0G1HEZ7-F1
#
_cell.length_a   1.000
_cell.length_b   1.000
_cell.length_c   1.000
_cell.angle_alpha   90.00
_cell.angle_beta   90.00
_cell.angle_gamma   90.00
#
_symmetry.space_group_name_H-M   'P 1'
#
loop_
_entity.id
_entity.type
_entity.pdbx_description
1 polymer ?
#
loop_
_entity_poly.entity_id
_entity_poly.type
_entity_poly.pdbx_seq_one_letter_code
_entity_poly.pdbx_strand_id
1 'polypeptide(L)'
;SGVAVLYVKDKHKSDLKDKDIVVIYDDIDLPLGKMKISFDKSSGGHNGLESIIKKLKSKEFVRIRIGTAPATPSGKIRKPAGEKAVLNFLLGEFKKSELETIKKLGKKVAEAVEMIFTEGKEKAMSLYN
;
A
#
# COMPACT_ATOMS: atom_id res chain seq x y z
N SER A 1 3.11 7.88 10.81
CA SER A 1 3.15 6.43 10.54
C SER A 1 4.34 5.73 11.20
N GLY A 2 5.59 6.11 10.91
CA GLY A 2 6.76 5.34 11.36
C GLY A 2 6.95 5.21 12.88
N VAL A 3 6.55 6.24 13.66
CA VAL A 3 6.61 6.17 15.14
C VAL A 3 5.74 5.04 15.69
N ALA A 4 4.51 4.91 15.18
CA ALA A 4 3.58 3.87 15.63
C ALA A 4 4.07 2.47 15.25
N VAL A 5 4.56 2.29 14.02
CA VAL A 5 5.13 1.01 13.57
C VAL A 5 6.34 0.62 14.42
N LEU A 6 7.25 1.56 14.67
CA LEU A 6 8.42 1.31 15.50
C LEU A 6 8.02 0.96 16.94
N TYR A 7 7.03 1.65 17.52
CA TYR A 7 6.55 1.35 18.86
C TYR A 7 6.05 -0.10 18.99
N VAL A 8 5.25 -0.57 18.02
CA VAL A 8 4.75 -1.96 18.01
C VAL A 8 5.90 -2.95 17.84
N LYS A 9 6.81 -2.71 16.89
CA LYS A 9 8.01 -3.55 16.71
C LYS A 9 8.83 -3.62 18.00
N ASP A 10 9.05 -2.49 18.64
CA ASP A 10 9.85 -2.37 19.86
C ASP A 10 9.26 -3.16 21.02
N LYS A 11 7.93 -3.19 21.14
CA LYS A 11 7.21 -3.97 22.15
C LYS A 11 7.30 -5.49 21.93
N HIS A 12 7.55 -5.92 20.70
CA HIS A 12 7.59 -7.32 20.28
C HIS A 12 8.94 -7.70 19.63
N LYS A 13 10.03 -7.03 20.06
CA LYS A 13 11.37 -7.11 19.44
C LYS A 13 11.95 -8.53 19.37
N SER A 14 11.57 -9.41 20.30
CA SER A 14 11.96 -10.83 20.30
C SER A 14 11.39 -11.61 19.12
N ASP A 15 10.22 -11.18 18.62
CA ASP A 15 9.36 -12.02 17.79
C ASP A 15 9.09 -11.42 16.40
N LEU A 16 9.29 -10.10 16.22
CA LEU A 16 9.02 -9.40 14.95
C LEU A 16 10.30 -8.90 14.27
N LYS A 17 10.56 -9.42 13.07
CA LYS A 17 11.57 -8.89 12.14
C LYS A 17 10.91 -7.95 11.14
N ASP A 18 11.71 -7.11 10.47
CA ASP A 18 11.19 -6.17 9.47
C ASP A 18 10.45 -6.88 8.32
N LYS A 19 10.93 -8.08 7.94
CA LYS A 19 10.31 -8.93 6.92
C LYS A 19 8.91 -9.46 7.29
N ASP A 20 8.55 -9.40 8.57
CA ASP A 20 7.24 -9.84 9.08
C ASP A 20 6.23 -8.69 9.06
N ILE A 21 6.66 -7.49 8.64
CA ILE A 21 5.82 -6.30 8.51
C ILE A 21 5.23 -6.25 7.10
N VAL A 22 3.90 -6.09 7.03
CA VAL A 22 3.16 -5.78 5.80
C VAL A 22 2.57 -4.39 5.93
N VAL A 23 2.88 -3.50 4.99
CA VAL A 23 2.34 -2.13 4.95
C VAL A 23 1.35 -2.01 3.79
N ILE A 24 0.09 -1.70 4.11
CA ILE A 24 -0.97 -1.44 3.14
C ILE A 24 -1.19 0.07 3.07
N TYR A 25 -1.18 0.65 1.87
CA TYR A 25 -1.31 2.11 1.70
C TYR A 25 -1.89 2.47 0.33
N ASP A 26 -2.45 3.68 0.22
CA ASP A 26 -3.01 4.23 -1.01
C ASP A 26 -1.93 4.70 -1.98
N ASP A 27 -2.19 4.56 -3.29
CA ASP A 27 -1.19 4.83 -4.32
C ASP A 27 -1.81 5.46 -5.56
N ILE A 28 -1.47 6.74 -5.79
CA ILE A 28 -1.94 7.53 -6.93
C ILE A 28 -1.27 7.13 -8.25
N ASP A 29 -0.24 6.29 -8.21
CA ASP A 29 0.39 5.74 -9.41
C ASP A 29 -0.29 4.45 -9.89
N LEU A 30 -1.32 3.98 -9.18
CA LEU A 30 -2.09 2.80 -9.53
C LEU A 30 -3.56 3.14 -9.78
N PRO A 31 -4.21 2.50 -10.79
CA PRO A 31 -5.63 2.70 -11.05
C PRO A 31 -6.51 2.28 -9.86
N LEU A 32 -7.62 2.98 -9.64
CA LEU A 32 -8.62 2.61 -8.66
C LEU A 32 -9.06 1.14 -8.84
N GLY A 33 -9.10 0.39 -7.75
CA GLY A 33 -9.49 -1.02 -7.77
C GLY A 33 -8.39 -1.99 -8.22
N LYS A 34 -7.17 -1.50 -8.46
CA LYS A 34 -5.98 -2.32 -8.65
C LYS A 34 -5.17 -2.37 -7.36
N MET A 35 -4.46 -3.48 -7.16
CA MET A 35 -3.44 -3.60 -6.13
C MET A 35 -2.13 -4.04 -6.75
N LYS A 36 -1.03 -3.80 -6.04
CA LYS A 36 0.28 -4.35 -6.37
C LYS A 36 1.04 -4.66 -5.10
N ILE A 37 1.64 -5.84 -5.05
CA ILE A 37 2.53 -6.28 -3.98
C ILE A 37 3.97 -5.99 -4.38
N SER A 38 4.73 -5.35 -3.49
CA SER A 38 6.15 -5.10 -3.67
C SER A 38 6.94 -5.35 -2.39
N PHE A 39 8.25 -5.54 -2.53
CA PHE A 39 9.18 -5.76 -1.44
C PHE A 39 10.45 -4.97 -1.71
N ASP A 40 11.06 -4.44 -0.65
CA ASP A 40 12.33 -3.69 -0.69
C ASP A 40 12.37 -2.59 -1.78
N LYS A 41 11.45 -1.63 -1.64
CA LYS A 41 11.34 -0.47 -2.54
C LYS A 41 11.50 0.86 -1.81
N SER A 42 11.81 1.93 -2.54
CA SER A 42 11.81 3.29 -1.98
C SER A 42 10.39 3.72 -1.59
N SER A 43 10.24 4.85 -0.89
CA SER A 43 8.93 5.39 -0.51
C SER A 43 8.10 5.87 -1.70
N GLY A 44 8.72 6.10 -2.87
CA GLY A 44 8.03 6.67 -4.04
C GLY A 44 7.45 8.06 -3.79
N GLY A 45 8.00 8.81 -2.82
CA GLY A 45 7.47 10.11 -2.41
C GLY A 45 6.31 10.04 -1.40
N HIS A 46 5.90 8.84 -0.96
CA HIS A 46 4.85 8.70 0.05
C HIS A 46 5.39 8.99 1.46
N ASN A 47 4.99 10.13 2.04
CA ASN A 47 5.45 10.61 3.35
C ASN A 47 5.30 9.59 4.49
N GLY A 48 4.20 8.82 4.50
CA GLY A 48 3.98 7.77 5.48
C GLY A 48 5.01 6.62 5.40
N LEU A 49 5.39 6.22 4.19
CA LEU A 49 6.38 5.17 3.96
C LEU A 49 7.78 5.68 4.25
N GLU A 50 8.09 6.91 3.85
CA GLU A 50 9.36 7.56 4.19
C GLU A 50 9.57 7.60 5.70
N SER A 51 8.52 7.95 6.45
CA SER A 51 8.51 7.92 7.91
C SER A 51 8.79 6.51 8.47
N ILE A 52 8.18 5.46 7.90
CA ILE A 52 8.38 4.07 8.31
C ILE A 52 9.82 3.63 8.03
N ILE A 53 10.32 3.81 6.81
CA ILE A 53 11.68 3.46 6.39
C ILE A 53 12.71 4.13 7.30
N LYS A 54 12.55 5.44 7.56
CA LYS A 54 13.46 6.20 8.43
C LYS A 54 13.49 5.67 9.86
N LYS A 55 12.34 5.25 10.40
CA LYS A 55 12.22 4.76 11.77
C LYS A 55 12.71 3.31 11.94
N LEU A 56 12.40 2.46 10.98
CA LEU A 56 12.88 1.07 10.95
C LEU A 56 14.34 0.95 10.52
N LYS A 57 14.88 1.97 9.83
CA LYS A 57 16.18 1.93 9.13
C LYS A 57 16.29 0.76 8.15
N SER A 58 15.15 0.33 7.60
CA SER A 58 15.05 -0.79 6.68
C SER A 58 13.95 -0.53 5.66
N LYS A 59 14.08 -1.16 4.49
CA LYS A 59 13.07 -1.21 3.43
C LYS A 59 12.52 -2.63 3.24
N GLU A 60 13.05 -3.61 3.98
CA GLU A 60 12.81 -5.04 3.85
C GLU A 60 11.48 -5.48 4.47
N PHE A 61 10.40 -4.82 4.06
CA PHE A 61 9.04 -5.14 4.45
C PHE A 61 8.16 -5.22 3.20
N VAL A 62 7.11 -6.05 3.28
CA VAL A 62 6.17 -6.24 2.18
C VAL A 62 5.22 -5.04 2.12
N ARG A 63 4.83 -4.66 0.91
CA ARG A 63 3.95 -3.54 0.64
C ARG A 63 2.80 -3.98 -0.22
N ILE A 64 1.58 -3.66 0.20
CA ILE A 64 0.38 -3.81 -0.62
C ILE A 64 -0.10 -2.41 -1.00
N ARG A 65 0.12 -2.06 -2.26
CA ARG A 65 -0.23 -0.76 -2.84
C ARG A 65 -1.69 -0.82 -3.30
N ILE A 66 -2.52 0.09 -2.84
CA ILE A 66 -3.94 0.17 -3.20
C ILE A 66 -4.12 1.34 -4.15
N GLY A 67 -4.46 1.05 -5.41
CA GLY A 67 -4.65 2.10 -6.40
C GLY A 67 -5.85 2.97 -6.08
N THR A 68 -5.64 4.28 -6.16
CA THR A 68 -6.68 5.29 -5.93
C THR A 68 -6.94 6.14 -7.16
N ALA A 69 -6.06 6.10 -8.15
CA ALA A 69 -6.11 7.06 -9.24
C ALA A 69 -7.30 6.79 -10.19
N PRO A 70 -8.02 7.84 -10.64
CA PRO A 70 -9.06 7.68 -11.64
C PRO A 70 -8.45 7.08 -12.91
N ALA A 71 -9.14 6.12 -13.52
CA ALA A 71 -8.65 5.47 -14.74
C ALA A 71 -9.76 5.31 -15.76
N THR A 72 -9.37 5.28 -17.03
CA THR A 72 -10.26 4.91 -18.14
C THR A 72 -10.60 3.41 -18.06
N PRO A 73 -11.61 2.92 -18.80
CA PRO A 73 -11.87 1.48 -18.92
C PRO A 73 -10.66 0.67 -19.40
N SER A 74 -9.78 1.29 -20.20
CA SER A 74 -8.51 0.70 -20.65
C SER A 74 -7.38 0.72 -19.61
N GLY A 75 -7.63 1.21 -18.39
CA GLY A 75 -6.64 1.26 -17.31
C GLY A 75 -5.67 2.45 -17.36
N LYS A 76 -5.85 3.38 -18.30
CA LYS A 76 -5.01 4.59 -18.37
C LYS A 76 -5.39 5.53 -17.24
N ILE A 77 -4.42 5.80 -16.37
CA ILE A 77 -4.60 6.70 -15.22
C ILE A 77 -4.75 8.15 -15.70
N ARG A 78 -5.67 8.88 -15.09
CA ARG A 78 -5.83 10.33 -15.19
C ARG A 78 -5.51 10.94 -13.84
N LYS A 79 -4.24 11.24 -13.61
CA LYS A 79 -3.81 11.93 -12.39
C LYS A 79 -4.24 13.40 -12.46
N PRO A 80 -4.66 13.99 -11.33
CA PRO A 80 -4.74 15.44 -11.22
C PRO A 80 -3.39 16.08 -11.60
N ALA A 81 -3.43 17.17 -12.36
CA ALA A 81 -2.24 17.90 -12.76
C ALA A 81 -1.98 19.06 -11.78
N GLY A 82 -0.74 19.17 -11.29
CA GLY A 82 -0.33 20.18 -10.34
C GLY A 82 -0.48 19.75 -8.88
N GLU A 83 0.45 20.21 -8.05
CA GLU A 83 0.60 19.80 -6.65
C GLU A 83 -0.68 20.03 -5.83
N LYS A 84 -1.30 21.21 -5.97
CA LYS A 84 -2.56 21.53 -5.28
C LYS A 84 -3.71 20.59 -5.66
N ALA A 85 -3.82 20.22 -6.93
CA ALA A 85 -4.88 19.32 -7.40
C ALA A 85 -4.65 17.89 -6.88
N VAL A 86 -3.39 17.44 -6.83
CA VAL A 86 -3.03 16.15 -6.24
C VAL A 86 -3.33 16.12 -4.75
N LEU A 87 -2.96 17.16 -4.00
CA LEU A 87 -3.27 17.27 -2.57
C LEU A 87 -4.78 17.25 -2.32
N ASN A 88 -5.55 18.05 -3.06
CA ASN A 88 -7.00 18.07 -2.93
C ASN A 88 -7.63 16.71 -3.25
N PHE A 89 -7.06 15.97 -4.20
CA PHE A 89 -7.53 14.64 -4.54
C PHE A 89 -7.23 13.63 -3.41
N LEU A 90 -6.01 13.64 -2.86
CA LEU A 90 -5.61 12.73 -1.77
C LEU A 90 -6.38 13.00 -0.47
N LEU A 91 -6.79 14.24 -0.24
CA LEU A 91 -7.58 14.65 0.94
C LEU A 91 -9.09 14.60 0.69
N GLY A 92 -9.52 14.31 -0.54
CA GLY A 92 -10.92 14.26 -0.93
C GLY A 92 -11.62 12.99 -0.47
N GLU A 93 -12.95 13.05 -0.38
CA GLU A 93 -13.76 11.87 -0.08
C GLU A 93 -13.99 11.01 -1.32
N PHE A 94 -14.03 9.69 -1.12
CA PHE A 94 -14.42 8.75 -2.16
C PHE A 94 -15.91 8.84 -2.47
N LYS A 95 -16.25 8.76 -3.75
CA LYS A 95 -17.63 8.56 -4.21
C LYS A 95 -18.11 7.17 -3.82
N LYS A 96 -19.44 7.00 -3.74
CA LYS A 96 -20.07 5.71 -3.44
C LYS A 96 -19.60 4.57 -4.37
N SER A 97 -19.49 4.83 -5.68
CA SER A 97 -18.99 3.85 -6.65
C SER A 97 -17.53 3.46 -6.43
N GLU A 98 -16.72 4.39 -5.95
CA GLU A 98 -15.30 4.17 -5.67
C GLU A 98 -15.15 3.34 -4.39
N LEU A 99 -15.93 3.65 -3.35
CA LEU A 99 -16.01 2.84 -2.14
C LEU A 99 -16.43 1.40 -2.42
N GLU A 100 -17.43 1.17 -3.28
CA GLU A 100 -17.81 -0.19 -3.67
C GLU A 100 -16.70 -0.94 -4.41
N THR A 101 -15.90 -0.23 -5.20
CA THR A 101 -14.72 -0.80 -5.87
C THR A 101 -13.64 -1.17 -4.85
N ILE A 102 -13.36 -0.29 -3.88
CA ILE A 102 -12.39 -0.53 -2.81
C ILE A 102 -12.84 -1.68 -1.91
N LYS A 103 -14.13 -1.76 -1.55
CA LYS A 103 -14.68 -2.87 -0.77
C LYS A 103 -14.48 -4.22 -1.46
N LYS A 104 -14.71 -4.27 -2.78
CA LYS A 104 -14.46 -5.49 -3.57
C LYS A 104 -12.98 -5.84 -3.58
N LEU A 105 -12.10 -4.85 -3.75
CA LEU A 105 -10.66 -5.05 -3.70
C LEU A 105 -10.19 -5.51 -2.31
N GLY A 106 -10.82 -5.04 -1.24
CA GLY A 106 -10.48 -5.39 0.14
C GLY A 106 -10.51 -6.89 0.42
N LYS A 107 -11.40 -7.65 -0.25
CA LYS A 107 -11.42 -9.12 -0.17
C LYS A 107 -10.12 -9.73 -0.70
N LYS A 108 -9.69 -9.30 -1.89
CA LYS A 108 -8.43 -9.77 -2.50
C LYS A 108 -7.21 -9.36 -1.68
N VAL A 109 -7.25 -8.17 -1.08
CA VAL A 109 -6.18 -7.70 -0.19
C VAL A 109 -6.09 -8.60 1.05
N ALA A 110 -7.21 -8.98 1.65
CA ALA A 110 -7.21 -9.91 2.78
C ALA A 110 -6.63 -11.28 2.41
N GLU A 111 -7.05 -11.85 1.27
CA GLU A 111 -6.52 -13.12 0.74
C GLU A 111 -5.00 -13.02 0.45
N ALA A 112 -4.54 -11.89 -0.08
CA ALA A 112 -3.11 -11.65 -0.32
C ALA A 112 -2.32 -11.54 0.99
N VAL A 113 -2.87 -10.88 2.03
CA VAL A 113 -2.24 -10.80 3.35
C VAL A 113 -2.10 -12.20 3.96
N GLU A 114 -3.15 -13.00 3.92
CA GLU A 114 -3.11 -14.38 4.41
C GLU A 114 -2.02 -15.19 3.70
N MET A 115 -1.99 -15.12 2.36
CA MET A 115 -0.98 -15.82 1.55
C MET A 115 0.45 -15.37 1.84
N ILE A 116 0.68 -14.08 2.10
CA ILE A 116 2.02 -13.58 2.47
C ILE A 116 2.53 -14.29 3.73
N PHE A 117 1.65 -14.53 4.72
CA PHE A 117 2.01 -15.15 5.99
C PHE A 117 2.01 -16.69 5.95
N THR A 118 1.20 -17.32 5.11
CA THR A 118 1.11 -18.79 5.03
C THR A 118 2.04 -19.39 3.98
N GLU A 119 2.25 -18.72 2.85
CA GLU A 119 2.95 -19.25 1.68
C GLU A 119 4.13 -18.38 1.20
N GLY A 120 4.26 -17.17 1.73
CA GLY A 120 5.36 -16.25 1.44
C GLY A 120 5.06 -15.22 0.36
N LYS A 121 5.84 -14.14 0.38
CA LYS A 121 5.66 -12.96 -0.50
C LYS A 121 5.85 -13.28 -1.97
N GLU A 122 6.73 -14.22 -2.33
CA GLU A 122 7.01 -14.60 -3.72
C GLU A 122 5.76 -15.17 -4.40
N LYS A 123 5.05 -16.09 -3.73
CA LYS A 123 3.83 -16.68 -4.25
C LYS A 123 2.71 -15.64 -4.33
N ALA A 124 2.55 -14.82 -3.30
CA ALA A 124 1.56 -13.73 -3.32
C ALA A 124 1.83 -12.75 -4.48
N MET A 125 3.09 -12.35 -4.68
CA MET A 125 3.47 -11.48 -5.79
C MET A 125 3.21 -12.13 -7.15
N SER A 126 3.36 -13.45 -7.30
CA SER A 126 3.08 -14.15 -8.55
C SER A 126 1.59 -14.21 -8.89
N LEU A 127 0.71 -14.19 -7.88
CA LEU A 127 -0.74 -14.36 -8.08
C LEU A 127 -1.51 -13.04 -8.15
N TYR A 128 -1.05 -12.00 -7.46
CA TYR A 128 -1.80 -10.75 -7.30
C TYR A 128 -1.24 -9.54 -8.07
N ASN A 129 -0.06 -9.66 -8.69
CA ASN A 129 0.51 -8.61 -9.55
C ASN A 129 0.18 -8.80 -11.01
#